data_AF-A0A2D6XLM6-F1
#
_entry.id   AF-A0A2D6XLM6-F1
#
_cell.length_a   1.000
_cell.length_b   1.000
_cell.length_c   1.000
_cell.angle_alpha   90.00
_cell.angle_beta   90.00
_cell.angle_gamma   90.00
#
_symmetry.space_group_name_H-M   'P 1'
#
loop_
_entity.id
_entity.type
_entity.pdbx_description
1 polymer ?
#
loop_
_entity_poly.entity_id
_entity_poly.type
_entity_poly.pdbx_seq_one_letter_code
_entity_poly.pdbx_strand_id
1 'polypeptide(L)'
;MIYIGAWHKTGINIIKKVFRMYKEKVPEFDFKFKDKLEQGFNHHIIENAKAVLCIRNPYETIMSGMRYHQITKEKWYKRPQEEYNGLSYQEHICNINSIEEKILFEMKNTAFLTINAMYNLIKDCTEYEIYSKTNIPYNINKNIIFLKIEQFWTQQERINIVNNITSHIPIIDKTIMTDCIEICGRKKYNKTHLGFNYTYQDYFTDSLYEEFDNLFPSDVFDVLGYLRK
;
A
#
# COMPACT_ATOMS: atom_id res chain seq x y z
N MET A 1 12.64 -3.57 18.97
CA MET A 1 11.19 -3.68 18.65
C MET A 1 11.04 -3.61 17.14
N ILE A 2 10.26 -4.51 16.53
CA ILE A 2 10.02 -4.52 15.08
C ILE A 2 8.56 -4.11 14.81
N TYR A 3 8.34 -3.19 13.88
CA TYR A 3 7.03 -2.76 13.45
C TYR A 3 6.70 -3.28 12.05
N ILE A 4 5.51 -3.83 11.89
CA ILE A 4 4.98 -4.26 10.59
C ILE A 4 3.72 -3.46 10.33
N GLY A 5 3.61 -2.82 9.17
CA GLY A 5 2.48 -1.94 8.89
C GLY A 5 2.12 -1.86 7.42
N ALA A 6 0.94 -1.32 7.17
CA ALA A 6 0.45 -0.99 5.84
C ALA A 6 -0.68 0.03 5.98
N TRP A 7 -0.98 0.70 4.88
CA TRP A 7 -2.15 1.54 4.77
C TRP A 7 -3.35 0.75 4.25
N HIS A 8 -4.50 1.42 4.22
CA HIS A 8 -5.70 0.86 3.66
C HIS A 8 -5.48 0.50 2.18
N LYS A 9 -5.88 -0.72 1.78
CA LYS A 9 -5.71 -1.25 0.40
C LYS A 9 -4.29 -1.41 -0.12
N THR A 10 -3.25 -1.25 0.70
CA THR A 10 -1.85 -1.41 0.28
C THR A 10 -1.25 -2.78 0.60
N GLY A 11 -2.07 -3.79 0.91
CA GLY A 11 -1.58 -5.15 1.16
C GLY A 11 -1.49 -5.58 2.62
N ILE A 12 -2.16 -4.85 3.53
CA ILE A 12 -2.24 -5.14 4.97
C ILE A 12 -2.46 -6.63 5.31
N ASN A 13 -3.40 -7.30 4.63
CA ASN A 13 -3.72 -8.70 4.91
C ASN A 13 -2.60 -9.66 4.49
N ILE A 14 -1.85 -9.32 3.43
CA ILE A 14 -0.75 -10.15 2.94
C ILE A 14 0.42 -10.04 3.93
N ILE A 15 0.85 -8.81 4.24
CA ILE A 15 1.99 -8.60 5.15
C ILE A 15 1.71 -9.11 6.57
N LYS A 16 0.49 -8.89 7.08
CA LYS A 16 0.04 -9.43 8.37
C LYS A 16 0.10 -10.95 8.41
N LYS A 17 -0.30 -11.61 7.33
CA LYS A 17 -0.27 -13.07 7.24
C LYS A 17 1.16 -13.61 7.17
N VAL A 18 2.03 -12.98 6.36
CA VAL A 18 3.45 -13.36 6.25
C VAL A 18 4.11 -13.37 7.64
N PHE A 19 4.01 -12.26 8.38
CA PHE A 19 4.68 -12.15 9.68
C PHE A 19 4.01 -12.97 10.79
N ARG A 20 2.69 -13.21 10.72
CA ARG A 20 2.03 -14.17 11.62
C ARG A 20 2.52 -15.59 11.40
N MET A 21 2.59 -16.04 10.15
CA MET A 21 3.12 -17.36 9.81
C MET A 21 4.59 -17.50 10.22
N TYR A 22 5.38 -16.43 10.07
CA TYR A 22 6.76 -16.43 10.54
C TYR A 22 6.84 -16.61 12.06
N LYS A 23 6.05 -15.84 12.83
CA LYS A 23 5.97 -15.96 14.30
C LYS A 23 5.46 -17.33 14.77
N GLU A 24 4.56 -17.97 14.02
CA GLU A 24 4.13 -19.35 14.31
C GLU A 24 5.28 -20.35 14.18
N LYS A 25 6.21 -20.13 13.24
CA LYS A 25 7.40 -20.97 13.04
C LYS A 25 8.57 -20.59 13.94
N VAL A 26 8.64 -19.33 14.39
CA VAL A 26 9.70 -18.74 15.21
C VAL A 26 9.06 -17.98 16.38
N PRO A 27 8.61 -18.68 17.44
CA PRO A 27 7.81 -18.07 18.52
C PRO A 27 8.50 -16.94 19.29
N GLU A 28 9.83 -16.96 19.34
CA GLU A 28 10.69 -15.93 19.94
C GLU A 28 10.72 -14.63 19.13
N PHE A 29 10.33 -14.67 17.84
CA PHE A 29 10.24 -13.48 17.02
C PHE A 29 9.03 -12.65 17.42
N ASP A 30 9.29 -11.45 17.95
CA ASP A 30 8.24 -10.52 18.33
C ASP A 30 8.17 -9.28 17.45
N PHE A 31 6.95 -8.89 17.12
CA PHE A 31 6.67 -7.72 16.31
C PHE A 31 5.35 -7.06 16.73
N LYS A 32 5.26 -5.75 16.53
CA LYS A 32 4.03 -4.99 16.69
C LYS A 32 3.43 -4.70 15.33
N PHE A 33 2.21 -5.17 15.12
CA PHE A 33 1.46 -4.82 13.92
C PHE A 33 0.78 -3.45 14.09
N LYS A 34 0.93 -2.58 13.10
CA LYS A 34 0.19 -1.32 12.99
C LYS A 34 -0.80 -1.45 11.84
N ASP A 35 -2.05 -1.72 12.20
CA ASP A 35 -3.16 -1.70 11.27
C ASP A 35 -3.46 -0.26 10.89
N LYS A 36 -3.74 -0.01 9.59
CA LYS A 36 -4.17 1.28 9.03
C LYS A 36 -3.28 2.41 9.55
N LEU A 37 -2.07 2.55 9.01
CA LEU A 37 -1.26 3.75 9.28
C LEU A 37 -2.09 4.98 8.87
N GLU A 38 -2.76 5.61 9.84
CA GLU A 38 -3.71 6.68 9.58
C GLU A 38 -2.97 7.97 9.22
N GLN A 39 -3.72 8.97 8.73
CA GLN A 39 -3.18 10.33 8.67
C GLN A 39 -2.76 10.77 10.08
N GLY A 40 -1.54 11.30 10.19
CA GLY A 40 -0.99 11.71 11.49
C GLY A 40 -0.32 10.58 12.30
N PHE A 41 -0.05 9.41 11.69
CA PHE A 41 0.84 8.44 12.31
C PHE A 41 2.17 9.10 12.68
N ASN A 42 2.40 9.25 13.98
CA ASN A 42 3.64 9.80 14.51
C ASN A 42 4.78 8.81 14.24
N HIS A 43 5.55 9.10 13.20
CA HIS A 43 6.61 8.24 12.73
C HIS A 43 7.85 8.25 13.61
N HIS A 44 7.96 9.14 14.61
CA HIS A 44 9.04 9.11 15.61
C HIS A 44 9.09 7.77 16.37
N ILE A 45 7.97 7.05 16.45
CA ILE A 45 7.90 5.71 17.04
C ILE A 45 8.68 4.69 16.19
N ILE A 46 8.71 4.86 14.87
CA ILE A 46 9.42 3.97 13.92
C ILE A 46 10.80 4.50 13.53
N GLU A 47 11.13 5.76 13.76
CA GLU A 47 12.49 6.28 13.58
C GLU A 47 13.52 5.55 14.46
N ASN A 48 13.10 5.13 15.66
CA ASN A 48 13.95 4.45 16.64
C ASN A 48 13.78 2.92 16.63
N ALA A 49 13.10 2.35 15.61
CA ALA A 49 12.77 0.93 15.56
C ALA A 49 12.81 0.39 14.13
N LYS A 50 13.14 -0.90 13.94
CA LYS A 50 13.06 -1.50 12.61
C LYS A 50 11.61 -1.62 12.17
N ALA A 51 11.28 -1.19 10.96
CA ALA A 51 9.95 -1.25 10.39
C ALA A 51 9.93 -1.83 8.97
N VAL A 52 8.88 -2.59 8.68
CA VAL A 52 8.56 -3.09 7.34
C VAL A 52 7.16 -2.61 6.99
N LEU A 53 7.07 -1.71 6.02
CA LEU A 53 5.82 -1.06 5.63
C LEU A 53 5.43 -1.44 4.22
N CYS A 54 4.17 -1.78 3.99
CA CYS A 54 3.67 -2.15 2.67
C CYS A 54 2.97 -0.97 1.98
N ILE A 55 3.45 -0.63 0.79
CA ILE A 55 2.90 0.41 -0.10
C ILE A 55 2.31 -0.21 -1.36
N ARG A 56 1.62 0.62 -2.15
CA ARG A 56 0.97 0.20 -3.39
C ARG A 56 0.99 1.33 -4.41
N ASN A 57 0.95 0.98 -5.69
CA ASN A 57 0.81 1.95 -6.75
C ASN A 57 -0.41 2.87 -6.47
N PRO A 58 -0.28 4.21 -6.63
CA PRO A 58 -1.37 5.16 -6.36
C PRO A 58 -2.66 4.85 -7.12
N TYR A 59 -2.58 4.57 -8.42
CA TYR A 59 -3.76 4.25 -9.24
C TYR A 59 -4.44 2.95 -8.79
N GLU A 60 -3.65 1.93 -8.47
CA GLU A 60 -4.19 0.68 -7.91
C GLU A 60 -4.81 0.85 -6.53
N THR A 61 -4.32 1.80 -5.74
CA THR A 61 -4.90 2.12 -4.44
C THR A 61 -6.30 2.69 -4.62
N ILE A 62 -6.48 3.61 -5.58
CA ILE A 62 -7.79 4.16 -5.96
C ILE A 62 -8.71 3.05 -6.46
N MET A 63 -8.28 2.25 -7.44
CA MET A 63 -9.10 1.17 -7.99
C MET A 63 -9.50 0.13 -6.93
N SER A 64 -8.57 -0.20 -6.03
CA SER A 64 -8.83 -1.14 -4.96
C SER A 64 -9.75 -0.59 -3.88
N GLY A 65 -9.68 0.71 -3.60
CA GLY A 65 -10.57 1.40 -2.68
C GLY A 65 -12.00 1.45 -3.23
N MET A 66 -12.15 1.94 -4.47
CA MET A 66 -13.43 2.08 -5.17
C MET A 66 -14.20 0.75 -5.20
N ARG A 67 -13.53 -0.36 -5.55
CA ARG A 67 -14.16 -1.69 -5.55
C ARG A 67 -14.51 -2.17 -4.15
N TYR A 68 -13.65 -1.93 -3.17
CA TYR A 68 -13.86 -2.41 -1.82
C TYR A 68 -14.98 -1.65 -1.09
N HIS A 69 -15.08 -0.33 -1.24
CA HIS A 69 -16.07 0.48 -0.53
C HIS A 69 -17.50 0.24 -1.00
N GLN A 70 -17.69 -0.30 -2.21
CA GLN A 70 -19.00 -0.75 -2.68
C GLN A 70 -19.51 -1.99 -1.92
N ILE A 71 -18.62 -2.85 -1.39
CA ILE A 71 -19.01 -4.16 -0.84
C ILE A 71 -18.61 -4.38 0.62
N THR A 72 -17.92 -3.42 1.24
CA THR A 72 -17.39 -3.58 2.59
C THR A 72 -18.49 -3.73 3.65
N LYS A 73 -18.15 -4.39 4.75
CA LYS A 73 -18.99 -4.52 5.94
C LYS A 73 -18.46 -3.70 7.12
N GLU A 74 -17.42 -2.88 6.90
CA GLU A 74 -16.87 -2.00 7.94
C GLU A 74 -17.92 -1.00 8.42
N LYS A 75 -18.07 -0.86 9.74
CA LYS A 75 -19.18 -0.11 10.37
C LYS A 75 -19.24 1.36 9.95
N TRP A 76 -18.08 2.00 9.80
CA TRP A 76 -18.01 3.42 9.55
C TRP A 76 -18.47 3.81 8.14
N TYR A 77 -18.25 2.94 7.13
CA TYR A 77 -18.71 3.14 5.76
C TYR A 77 -20.24 3.09 5.60
N LYS A 78 -20.93 2.55 6.61
CA LYS A 78 -22.39 2.40 6.65
C LYS A 78 -23.08 3.47 7.50
N ARG A 79 -22.31 4.40 8.06
CA ARG A 79 -22.88 5.51 8.82
C ARG A 79 -23.30 6.61 7.84
N PRO A 80 -24.54 7.11 7.91
CA PRO A 80 -24.97 8.31 7.23
C PRO A 80 -24.00 9.48 7.43
N GLN A 81 -23.75 10.23 6.36
CA GLN A 81 -22.90 11.43 6.39
C GLN A 81 -23.65 12.60 5.77
N GLU A 82 -23.56 13.76 6.42
CA GLU A 82 -24.25 14.99 5.99
C GLU A 82 -23.77 15.43 4.61
N GLU A 83 -22.47 15.33 4.35
CA GLU A 83 -21.82 15.61 3.07
C GLU A 83 -22.36 14.77 1.89
N TYR A 84 -23.05 13.66 2.16
CA TYR A 84 -23.68 12.81 1.14
C TYR A 84 -25.20 12.83 1.23
N ASN A 85 -25.79 13.92 1.73
CA ASN A 85 -27.24 14.10 1.89
C ASN A 85 -27.88 12.98 2.75
N GLY A 86 -27.19 12.57 3.81
CA GLY A 86 -27.65 11.51 4.72
C GLY A 86 -27.41 10.09 4.21
N LEU A 87 -26.81 9.91 3.03
CA LEU A 87 -26.29 8.62 2.60
C LEU A 87 -25.00 8.29 3.35
N SER A 88 -24.75 7.00 3.55
CA SER A 88 -23.42 6.54 3.95
C SER A 88 -22.44 6.57 2.77
N TYR A 89 -21.14 6.52 3.05
CA TYR A 89 -20.11 6.47 2.00
C TYR A 89 -20.36 5.32 1.02
N GLN A 90 -20.74 4.14 1.53
CA GLN A 90 -21.05 2.97 0.71
C GLN A 90 -22.29 3.20 -0.17
N GLU A 91 -23.36 3.77 0.38
CA GLU A 91 -24.56 4.07 -0.40
C GLU A 91 -24.28 5.14 -1.46
N HIS A 92 -23.54 6.18 -1.11
CA HIS A 92 -23.17 7.24 -2.03
C HIS A 92 -22.37 6.69 -3.22
N ILE A 93 -21.25 5.97 -2.98
CA ILE A 93 -20.44 5.42 -4.07
C ILE A 93 -21.19 4.37 -4.91
N CYS A 94 -22.15 3.64 -4.32
CA CYS A 94 -22.99 2.70 -5.05
C CYS A 94 -24.04 3.40 -5.93
N ASN A 95 -24.51 4.58 -5.54
CA ASN A 95 -25.50 5.36 -6.28
C ASN A 95 -24.91 6.16 -7.46
N ILE A 96 -23.58 6.29 -7.55
CA ILE A 96 -22.90 6.87 -8.71
C ILE A 96 -23.05 5.92 -9.91
N ASN A 97 -23.46 6.45 -11.07
CA ASN A 97 -23.80 5.64 -12.24
C ASN A 97 -22.57 5.29 -13.10
N SER A 98 -21.63 6.23 -13.23
CA SER A 98 -20.43 6.02 -14.05
C SER A 98 -19.29 5.40 -13.23
N ILE A 99 -18.55 4.47 -13.84
CA ILE A 99 -17.32 3.94 -13.24
C ILE A 99 -16.26 5.03 -13.07
N GLU A 100 -16.19 5.97 -14.01
CA GLU A 100 -15.25 7.09 -13.99
C GLU A 100 -15.55 8.02 -12.80
N GLU A 101 -16.83 8.35 -12.58
CA GLU A 101 -17.26 9.14 -11.42
C GLU A 101 -16.99 8.42 -10.10
N LYS A 102 -17.14 7.08 -10.04
CA LYS A 102 -16.77 6.29 -8.84
C LYS A 102 -15.27 6.35 -8.57
N ILE A 103 -14.45 6.28 -9.62
CA ILE A 103 -13.00 6.41 -9.50
C ILE A 103 -12.63 7.79 -8.99
N LEU A 104 -13.22 8.85 -9.57
CA LEU A 104 -13.00 10.23 -9.17
C LEU A 104 -13.43 10.48 -7.72
N PHE A 105 -14.60 9.98 -7.33
CA PHE A 105 -15.09 10.05 -5.96
C PHE A 105 -14.10 9.40 -4.99
N GLU A 106 -13.68 8.17 -5.26
CA GLU A 106 -12.72 7.48 -4.41
C GLU A 106 -11.36 8.20 -4.35
N MET A 107 -10.88 8.68 -5.51
CA MET A 107 -9.64 9.42 -5.67
C MET A 107 -9.61 10.68 -4.81
N LYS A 108 -10.75 11.40 -4.69
CA LYS A 108 -10.91 12.63 -3.89
C LYS A 108 -11.16 12.37 -2.40
N ASN A 109 -11.43 11.11 -2.01
CA ASN A 109 -11.80 10.76 -0.64
C ASN A 109 -10.77 9.83 0.02
N THR A 110 -11.14 8.60 0.40
CA THR A 110 -10.28 7.75 1.23
C THR A 110 -8.97 7.33 0.53
N ALA A 111 -8.94 7.24 -0.80
CA ALA A 111 -7.70 7.00 -1.52
C ALA A 111 -6.77 8.22 -1.48
N PHE A 112 -7.31 9.45 -1.55
CA PHE A 112 -6.54 10.69 -1.33
C PHE A 112 -5.79 10.64 -0.01
N LEU A 113 -6.52 10.34 1.08
CA LEU A 113 -5.94 10.29 2.43
C LEU A 113 -4.84 9.23 2.52
N THR A 114 -5.07 8.06 1.90
CA THR A 114 -4.15 6.93 1.89
C THR A 114 -2.86 7.24 1.13
N ILE A 115 -2.98 7.78 -0.08
CA ILE A 115 -1.83 8.08 -0.95
C ILE A 115 -0.99 9.19 -0.34
N ASN A 116 -1.61 10.25 0.17
CA ASN A 116 -0.89 11.33 0.83
C ASN A 116 -0.21 10.87 2.13
N ALA A 117 -0.82 9.95 2.88
CA ALA A 117 -0.17 9.38 4.06
C ALA A 117 1.07 8.54 3.71
N MET A 118 1.03 7.76 2.61
CA MET A 118 2.23 7.07 2.10
C MET A 118 3.30 8.05 1.64
N TYR A 119 2.90 9.04 0.83
CA TYR A 119 3.78 10.05 0.27
C TYR A 119 4.50 10.84 1.37
N ASN A 120 3.75 11.42 2.30
CA ASN A 120 4.31 12.22 3.39
C ASN A 120 5.29 11.38 4.23
N LEU A 121 4.92 10.15 4.60
CA LEU A 121 5.82 9.32 5.42
C LEU A 121 7.11 8.99 4.67
N ILE A 122 7.04 8.59 3.40
CA ILE A 122 8.24 8.26 2.63
C ILE A 122 9.10 9.51 2.43
N LYS A 123 8.48 10.65 2.12
CA LYS A 123 9.16 11.93 1.95
C LYS A 123 9.84 12.41 3.24
N ASP A 124 9.21 12.21 4.39
CA ASP A 124 9.81 12.52 5.70
C ASP A 124 10.95 11.55 6.05
N CYS A 125 10.84 10.29 5.65
CA CYS A 125 11.83 9.24 5.96
C CYS A 125 12.98 9.14 4.96
N THR A 126 12.90 9.82 3.83
CA THR A 126 13.96 9.91 2.85
C THR A 126 14.49 11.33 2.92
N GLU A 127 15.79 11.52 3.15
CA GLU A 127 16.40 12.83 2.91
C GLU A 127 16.22 13.07 1.41
N TYR A 128 15.16 13.80 1.03
CA TYR A 128 14.77 14.01 -0.35
C TYR A 128 15.71 15.05 -0.98
N GLU A 129 16.98 14.67 -1.16
CA GLU A 129 17.80 15.30 -2.18
C GLU A 129 17.33 14.77 -3.53
N ILE A 130 16.75 15.69 -4.30
CA ILE A 130 16.10 15.50 -5.59
C ILE A 130 17.03 14.72 -6.54
N TYR A 131 16.76 13.42 -6.72
CA TYR A 131 17.38 12.59 -7.75
C TYR A 131 16.39 12.30 -8.85
N SER A 132 16.31 13.23 -9.81
CA SER A 132 15.85 12.86 -11.15
C SER A 132 16.94 12.01 -11.81
N LYS A 133 16.55 10.86 -12.40
CA LYS A 133 17.24 10.12 -13.48
C LYS A 133 18.24 8.99 -13.17
N THR A 134 18.57 8.61 -11.94
CA THR A 134 19.47 7.45 -11.74
C THR A 134 18.97 6.49 -10.67
N ASN A 135 18.66 5.26 -11.09
CA ASN A 135 18.18 4.11 -10.29
C ASN A 135 19.13 3.69 -9.14
N ILE A 136 19.46 4.57 -8.20
CA ILE A 136 20.35 4.31 -7.05
C ILE A 136 19.57 4.57 -5.76
N PRO A 137 19.73 3.75 -4.70
CA PRO A 137 18.81 3.72 -3.58
C PRO A 137 18.91 4.99 -2.73
N TYR A 138 17.74 5.58 -2.47
CA TYR A 138 17.47 6.60 -1.46
C TYR A 138 18.29 6.41 -0.16
N ASN A 139 18.74 7.53 0.44
CA ASN A 139 19.07 7.58 1.87
C ASN A 139 17.78 7.45 2.68
N ILE A 140 17.26 6.23 2.72
CA ILE A 140 16.15 5.83 3.58
C ILE A 140 16.69 5.87 5.01
N ASN A 141 15.94 6.46 5.94
CA ASN A 141 16.15 6.20 7.36
C ASN A 141 16.40 4.69 7.52
N LYS A 142 17.62 4.30 7.92
CA LYS A 142 18.10 2.89 7.92
C LYS A 142 17.23 1.94 8.72
N ASN A 143 16.21 2.44 9.39
CA ASN A 143 15.27 1.72 10.22
C ASN A 143 13.94 1.37 9.52
N ILE A 144 13.63 1.87 8.33
CA ILE A 144 12.38 1.56 7.64
C ILE A 144 12.68 0.96 6.26
N ILE A 145 11.96 -0.09 5.87
CA ILE A 145 11.89 -0.53 4.47
C ILE A 145 10.44 -0.48 3.97
N PHE A 146 10.29 -0.08 2.73
CA PHE A 146 9.00 -0.05 2.02
C PHE A 146 8.97 -1.20 1.02
N LEU A 147 7.95 -2.06 1.14
CA LEU A 147 7.69 -3.15 0.23
C LEU A 147 6.49 -2.78 -0.64
N LYS A 148 6.59 -3.00 -1.95
CA LYS A 148 5.48 -2.79 -2.86
C LYS A 148 4.65 -4.08 -2.92
N ILE A 149 3.33 -3.98 -2.76
CA ILE A 149 2.48 -5.17 -2.78
C ILE A 149 2.55 -5.94 -4.10
N GLU A 150 2.87 -5.24 -5.19
CA GLU A 150 3.09 -5.80 -6.52
C GLU A 150 4.26 -6.80 -6.56
N GLN A 151 5.24 -6.63 -5.68
CA GLN A 151 6.42 -7.51 -5.60
C GLN A 151 6.09 -8.92 -5.08
N PHE A 152 4.92 -9.12 -4.47
CA PHE A 152 4.51 -10.45 -4.02
C PHE A 152 4.08 -11.36 -5.20
N TRP A 153 3.90 -10.81 -6.40
CA TRP A 153 3.29 -11.52 -7.52
C TRP A 153 4.29 -12.42 -8.26
N THR A 154 5.53 -11.98 -8.48
CA THR A 154 6.53 -12.77 -9.21
C THR A 154 7.49 -13.47 -8.26
N GLN A 155 8.02 -14.61 -8.69
CA GLN A 155 9.03 -15.33 -7.91
C GLN A 155 10.30 -14.48 -7.70
N GLN A 156 10.75 -13.79 -8.75
CA GLN A 156 11.94 -12.95 -8.67
C GLN A 156 11.76 -11.81 -7.67
N GLU A 157 10.62 -11.12 -7.69
CA GLU A 157 10.35 -10.04 -6.74
C GLU A 157 10.14 -10.55 -5.31
N ARG A 158 9.56 -11.75 -5.13
CA ARG A 158 9.49 -12.39 -3.81
C ARG A 158 10.87 -12.68 -3.22
N ILE A 159 11.83 -13.12 -4.02
CA ILE A 159 13.22 -13.29 -3.60
C ILE A 159 13.81 -11.93 -3.16
N ASN A 160 13.54 -10.86 -3.93
CA ASN A 160 13.99 -9.51 -3.58
C ASN A 160 13.39 -9.04 -2.24
N ILE A 161 12.10 -9.26 -2.00
CA ILE A 161 11.45 -8.95 -0.72
C ILE A 161 12.16 -9.67 0.42
N VAL A 162 12.40 -10.97 0.30
CA VAL A 162 13.07 -11.76 1.34
C VAL A 162 14.45 -11.15 1.64
N ASN A 163 15.26 -10.90 0.60
CA ASN A 163 16.60 -10.33 0.76
C ASN A 163 16.56 -8.96 1.46
N ASN A 164 15.60 -8.10 1.10
CA ASN A 164 15.43 -6.79 1.72
C ASN A 164 15.05 -6.92 3.21
N ILE A 165 14.09 -7.79 3.53
CA ILE A 165 13.67 -8.02 4.92
C ILE A 165 14.82 -8.58 5.75
N THR A 166 15.54 -9.60 5.28
CA THR A 166 16.60 -10.26 6.06
C THR A 166 17.83 -9.37 6.20
N SER A 167 18.13 -8.54 5.21
CA SER A 167 19.23 -7.57 5.33
C SER A 167 18.88 -6.46 6.34
N HIS A 168 17.61 -6.06 6.39
CA HIS A 168 17.11 -5.02 7.30
C HIS A 168 16.93 -5.52 8.74
N ILE A 169 16.54 -6.78 8.89
CA ILE A 169 16.26 -7.44 10.16
C ILE A 169 17.05 -8.78 10.19
N PRO A 170 18.36 -8.74 10.52
CA PRO A 170 19.25 -9.90 10.39
C PRO A 170 18.89 -11.11 11.25
N ILE A 171 18.05 -10.94 12.28
CA ILE A 171 17.53 -12.04 13.10
C ILE A 171 16.47 -12.88 12.37
N ILE A 172 15.94 -12.42 11.22
CA ILE A 172 14.98 -13.19 10.43
C ILE A 172 15.71 -14.27 9.65
N ASP A 173 15.31 -15.53 9.86
CA ASP A 173 15.75 -16.66 9.07
C ASP A 173 15.21 -16.56 7.63
N LYS A 174 16.14 -16.53 6.67
CA LYS A 174 15.85 -16.35 5.26
C LYS A 174 15.02 -17.48 4.66
N THR A 175 15.27 -18.72 5.08
CA THR A 175 14.57 -19.90 4.57
C THR A 175 13.11 -19.90 5.03
N ILE A 176 12.89 -19.68 6.32
CA ILE A 176 11.55 -19.59 6.91
C ILE A 176 10.75 -18.44 6.29
N MET A 177 11.38 -17.26 6.13
CA MET A 177 10.72 -16.11 5.51
C MET A 177 10.35 -16.37 4.04
N THR A 178 11.22 -17.05 3.29
CA THR A 178 10.94 -17.45 1.90
C THR A 178 9.67 -18.30 1.82
N ASP A 179 9.53 -19.31 2.68
CA ASP A 179 8.34 -20.16 2.73
C ASP A 179 7.06 -19.35 3.01
N CYS A 180 7.12 -18.45 4.00
CA CYS A 180 5.97 -17.62 4.38
C CYS A 180 5.51 -16.72 3.22
N ILE A 181 6.47 -16.12 2.52
CA ILE A 181 6.21 -15.25 1.36
C ILE A 181 5.69 -16.06 0.17
N GLU A 182 6.26 -17.22 -0.14
CA GLU A 182 5.78 -18.11 -1.21
C GLU A 182 4.33 -18.54 -1.00
N ILE A 183 3.97 -18.97 0.22
CA ILE A 183 2.60 -19.38 0.56
C ILE A 183 1.61 -18.20 0.41
N CYS A 184 2.04 -16.99 0.72
CA CYS A 184 1.19 -15.80 0.63
C CYS A 184 1.06 -15.27 -0.80
N GLY A 185 2.13 -15.33 -1.61
CA GLY A 185 2.14 -14.88 -3.00
C GLY A 185 1.30 -15.74 -3.93
N ARG A 186 1.23 -17.06 -3.70
CA ARG A 186 0.51 -18.01 -4.57
C ARG A 186 -1.01 -17.89 -4.52
N LYS A 187 -1.61 -17.47 -3.40
CA LYS A 187 -3.07 -17.60 -3.16
C LYS A 187 -3.97 -16.61 -3.90
N LYS A 188 -3.45 -15.60 -4.59
CA LYS A 188 -4.26 -14.59 -5.29
C LYS A 188 -4.19 -14.64 -6.82
N TYR A 189 -3.37 -15.51 -7.38
CA TYR A 189 -3.07 -15.51 -8.81
C TYR A 189 -4.02 -16.35 -9.67
N ASN A 190 -4.92 -17.13 -9.07
CA ASN A 190 -5.70 -18.11 -9.84
C ASN A 190 -7.00 -17.61 -10.47
N LYS A 191 -7.43 -16.34 -10.30
CA LYS A 191 -8.76 -15.93 -10.85
C LYS A 191 -8.95 -14.53 -11.45
N THR A 192 -7.99 -13.60 -11.51
CA THR A 192 -8.27 -12.31 -12.19
C THR A 192 -7.20 -11.71 -13.11
N HIS A 193 -5.95 -12.15 -13.12
CA HIS A 193 -4.90 -11.46 -13.92
C HIS A 193 -3.88 -12.44 -14.49
N LEU A 194 -4.22 -13.09 -15.61
CA LEU A 194 -3.25 -13.82 -16.44
C LEU A 194 -2.34 -12.89 -17.28
N GLY A 195 -2.46 -11.58 -17.10
CA GLY A 195 -1.51 -10.59 -17.57
C GLY A 195 -1.09 -9.68 -16.42
N PHE A 196 0.15 -9.19 -16.46
CA PHE A 196 0.73 -8.18 -15.56
C PHE A 196 0.03 -6.80 -15.63
N ASN A 197 -1.25 -6.78 -16.01
CA ASN A 197 -2.00 -5.57 -16.26
C ASN A 197 -2.53 -5.06 -14.94
N TYR A 198 -2.00 -3.91 -14.55
CA TYR A 198 -2.62 -3.12 -13.52
C TYR A 198 -4.06 -2.85 -13.90
N THR A 199 -4.97 -3.10 -12.97
CA THR A 199 -6.41 -2.94 -13.20
C THR A 199 -6.79 -1.52 -13.56
N TYR A 200 -6.02 -0.50 -13.16
CA TYR A 200 -6.31 0.88 -13.55
C TYR A 200 -6.19 1.11 -15.06
N GLN A 201 -5.40 0.31 -15.77
CA GLN A 201 -5.15 0.50 -17.21
C GLN A 201 -6.42 0.35 -18.04
N ASP A 202 -7.38 -0.43 -17.54
CA ASP A 202 -8.66 -0.67 -18.21
C ASP A 202 -9.70 0.44 -17.95
N TYR A 203 -9.47 1.35 -17.00
CA TYR A 203 -10.49 2.31 -16.55
C TYR A 203 -10.03 3.77 -16.45
N PHE A 204 -8.72 4.04 -16.31
CA PHE A 204 -8.22 5.40 -16.26
C PHE A 204 -8.21 6.04 -17.65
N THR A 205 -9.04 7.07 -17.81
CA THR A 205 -9.10 7.97 -18.96
C THR A 205 -8.05 9.08 -18.83
N ASP A 206 -7.80 9.82 -19.91
CA ASP A 206 -6.91 11.00 -19.88
C ASP A 206 -7.41 12.05 -18.88
N SER A 207 -8.73 12.25 -18.80
CA SER A 207 -9.38 13.11 -17.80
C SER A 207 -9.07 12.69 -16.36
N LEU A 208 -9.14 11.38 -16.06
CA LEU A 208 -8.79 10.86 -14.73
C LEU A 208 -7.30 11.01 -14.41
N TYR A 209 -6.41 10.92 -15.41
CA TYR A 209 -4.99 11.20 -15.23
C TYR A 209 -4.74 12.68 -14.92
N GLU A 210 -5.42 13.59 -15.62
CA GLU A 210 -5.33 15.03 -15.35
C GLU A 210 -5.87 15.38 -13.95
N GLU A 211 -7.04 14.85 -13.58
CA GLU A 211 -7.59 15.03 -12.23
C GLU A 211 -6.65 14.49 -11.15
N PHE A 212 -5.97 13.37 -11.40
CA PHE A 212 -4.96 12.86 -10.47
C PHE A 212 -3.80 13.85 -10.32
N ASP A 213 -3.24 14.35 -11.42
CA ASP A 213 -2.11 15.27 -11.39
C ASP A 213 -2.47 16.61 -10.73
N ASN A 214 -3.74 17.03 -10.79
CA ASN A 214 -4.25 18.21 -10.09
C ASN A 214 -4.41 17.99 -8.58
N LEU A 215 -4.64 16.75 -8.13
CA LEU A 215 -4.90 16.43 -6.72
C LEU A 215 -3.64 16.08 -5.94
N PHE A 216 -2.66 15.43 -6.58
CA PHE A 216 -1.48 14.88 -5.89
C PHE A 216 -0.20 15.64 -6.23
N PRO A 217 0.80 15.62 -5.35
CA PRO A 217 2.12 16.17 -5.65
C PRO A 217 2.69 15.58 -6.95
N SER A 218 3.31 16.41 -7.78
CA SER A 218 3.86 15.99 -9.07
C SER A 218 4.97 14.93 -8.95
N ASP A 219 5.65 14.87 -7.80
CA ASP A 219 6.69 13.90 -7.45
C ASP A 219 6.16 12.63 -6.75
N VAL A 220 4.82 12.44 -6.64
CA VAL A 220 4.24 11.33 -5.87
C VAL A 220 4.68 9.96 -6.37
N PHE A 221 4.80 9.78 -7.69
CA PHE A 221 5.25 8.51 -8.26
C PHE A 221 6.73 8.26 -7.97
N ASP A 222 7.57 9.29 -8.10
CA ASP A 222 9.00 9.19 -7.84
C ASP A 222 9.28 8.87 -6.36
N VAL A 223 8.60 9.58 -5.44
CA VAL A 223 8.69 9.36 -3.99
C VAL A 223 8.28 7.92 -3.64
N LEU A 224 7.17 7.43 -4.19
CA LEU A 224 6.70 6.06 -3.94
C LEU A 224 7.47 5.00 -4.76
N GLY A 225 8.40 5.42 -5.61
CA GLY A 225 9.22 4.57 -6.47
C GLY A 225 8.45 3.89 -7.60
N TYR A 226 7.31 4.42 -8.04
CA TYR A 226 6.55 3.90 -9.18
C TYR A 226 6.81 4.73 -10.44
N LEU A 227 6.57 4.15 -11.61
CA LEU A 227 6.59 4.90 -12.86
C LEU A 227 5.21 5.55 -13.08
N ARG A 228 5.20 6.87 -13.35
CA ARG A 228 4.04 7.57 -13.90
C ARG A 228 3.80 7.08 -15.33
N LYS A 229 2.53 6.81 -15.67
CA LYS A 229 2.14 6.42 -17.03
C LYS A 229 2.10 7.63 -17.95
#